data_AF-A0A5B7G306-F1
#
_entry.id   AF-A0A5B7G306-F1
#
_cell.length_a   1.000
_cell.length_b   1.000
_cell.length_c   1.000
_cell.angle_alpha   90.00
_cell.angle_beta   90.00
_cell.angle_gamma   90.00
#
_symmetry.space_group_name_H-M   'P 1'
#
loop_
_entity.id
_entity.type
_entity.pdbx_description
1 polymer ?
#
loop_
_entity_poly.entity_id
_entity_poly.type
_entity_poly.pdbx_seq_one_letter_code
_entity_poly.pdbx_strand_id
1 'polypeptide(L)'
;MYYNNLGVIHLGMGKPTVACLYLQKALQETQNGEESNSSAHSEVLSHQPLYQLSSNVQPELYYNLGVTLLHMNKPDKAFDFLLEVLQVHPMNPRLWLRLAECCITVHKLGLKEDQSSKRSIIQGTVGVGMHRKICLTTRITDHNKKKSEMDSESDAAFPEPTLEFARLCLRNALTILPENVSTTSLTDEQEVSGVMPELYPAGPSSPLRGAEVVSLRVSALACSAYVGLCLSDFSAALRHAELLLVAHPKIPDVYKLLGHLYAGEALISLGKVTEAIQHLDPRVVGEVSLSPPAQEASNSFPAFTPSQGWLNTTATTAMQVMRYNLSVAYALRGEWEKANNLLKEVWTESNGNMPAQVIMLAMYINLQMGHVDIMKNIVKNNILLT
;
A
#
# COMPACT_ATOMS: atom_id res chain seq x y z
N MET A 1 -17.38 24.02 -11.80
CA MET A 1 -17.70 23.60 -10.41
C MET A 1 -18.80 22.55 -10.28
N TYR A 2 -19.96 22.64 -10.94
CA TYR A 2 -21.05 21.66 -10.77
C TYR A 2 -20.61 20.19 -10.98
N TYR A 3 -19.97 19.89 -12.11
CA TYR A 3 -19.50 18.52 -12.41
C TYR A 3 -18.37 18.05 -11.48
N ASN A 4 -17.51 18.96 -10.99
CA ASN A 4 -16.48 18.63 -10.01
C ASN A 4 -17.11 18.10 -8.71
N ASN A 5 -18.08 18.84 -8.16
CA ASN A 5 -18.78 18.45 -6.94
C ASN A 5 -19.50 17.11 -7.10
N LEU A 6 -20.15 16.90 -8.25
CA LEU A 6 -20.84 15.64 -8.53
C LEU A 6 -19.86 14.46 -8.62
N GLY A 7 -18.67 14.70 -9.20
CA GLY A 7 -17.56 13.76 -9.20
C GLY A 7 -17.13 13.36 -7.79
N VAL A 8 -16.87 14.34 -6.92
CA VAL A 8 -16.46 14.11 -5.52
C VAL A 8 -17.55 13.35 -4.74
N ILE A 9 -18.83 13.69 -4.91
CA ILE A 9 -19.95 12.99 -4.28
C ILE A 9 -19.98 11.52 -4.71
N HIS A 10 -19.89 11.24 -6.02
CA HIS A 10 -19.90 9.87 -6.52
C HIS A 10 -18.67 9.07 -6.05
N LEU A 11 -17.52 9.71 -5.90
CA LEU A 11 -16.34 9.09 -5.31
C LEU A 11 -16.61 8.71 -3.84
N GLY A 12 -17.20 9.62 -3.07
CA GLY A 12 -17.63 9.36 -1.68
C GLY A 12 -18.68 8.26 -1.55
N MET A 13 -19.50 8.04 -2.58
CA MET A 13 -20.45 6.91 -2.67
C MET A 13 -19.78 5.58 -3.08
N GLY A 14 -18.47 5.53 -3.25
CA GLY A 14 -17.75 4.33 -3.70
C GLY A 14 -17.98 4.00 -5.19
N LYS A 15 -18.33 5.00 -6.01
CA LYS A 15 -18.58 4.84 -7.47
C LYS A 15 -17.51 5.56 -8.30
N PRO A 16 -16.24 5.11 -8.30
CA PRO A 16 -15.13 5.84 -8.91
C PRO A 16 -15.25 5.95 -10.43
N THR A 17 -15.84 4.97 -11.12
CA THR A 17 -16.06 5.05 -12.58
C THR A 17 -17.00 6.20 -12.94
N VAL A 18 -18.09 6.38 -12.18
CA VAL A 18 -19.05 7.46 -12.41
C VAL A 18 -18.44 8.81 -12.04
N ALA A 19 -17.71 8.86 -10.92
CA ALA A 19 -16.96 10.05 -10.52
C ALA A 19 -16.00 10.53 -11.62
N CYS A 20 -15.27 9.59 -12.23
CA CYS A 20 -14.32 9.87 -13.31
C CYS A 20 -15.00 10.53 -14.51
N LEU A 21 -16.17 10.03 -14.93
CA LEU A 21 -16.92 10.62 -16.04
C LEU A 21 -17.30 12.08 -15.78
N TYR A 22 -17.78 12.39 -14.57
CA TYR A 22 -18.12 13.77 -14.21
C TYR A 22 -16.89 14.67 -14.10
N LEU A 23 -15.78 14.18 -13.56
CA LEU A 23 -14.54 14.94 -13.47
C LEU A 23 -13.93 15.22 -14.85
N GLN A 24 -13.96 14.24 -15.76
CA GLN A 24 -13.53 14.44 -17.15
C GLN A 24 -14.41 15.48 -17.85
N LYS A 25 -15.72 15.45 -17.63
CA LYS A 25 -16.63 16.48 -18.15
C LYS A 25 -16.32 17.86 -17.57
N ALA A 26 -16.02 17.94 -16.27
CA ALA A 26 -15.62 19.19 -15.63
C ALA A 26 -14.35 19.78 -16.27
N LEU A 27 -13.37 18.93 -16.59
CA LEU A 27 -12.13 19.34 -17.25
C LEU A 27 -12.38 19.86 -18.68
N GLN A 28 -13.23 19.19 -19.46
CA GLN A 28 -13.60 19.63 -20.81
C GLN A 28 -14.28 21.01 -20.82
N GLU A 29 -15.19 21.26 -19.87
CA GLU A 29 -15.86 22.57 -19.75
C GLU A 29 -14.87 23.70 -19.41
N THR A 30 -13.85 23.41 -18.58
CA THR A 30 -12.81 24.38 -18.26
C THR A 30 -11.95 24.69 -19.48
N GLN A 31 -11.53 23.68 -20.25
CA GLN A 31 -10.74 23.86 -21.47
C GLN A 31 -11.51 24.67 -22.54
N ASN A 32 -12.79 24.34 -22.78
CA ASN A 32 -13.63 25.07 -23.73
C ASN A 32 -13.85 26.55 -23.32
N GLY A 33 -13.92 26.82 -22.02
CA GLY A 33 -14.03 28.18 -21.49
C GLY A 33 -12.76 29.00 -21.65
N GLU A 34 -11.59 28.38 -21.48
CA GLU A 34 -10.28 29.01 -21.70
C GLU A 34 -10.08 29.39 -23.18
N GLU A 35 -10.41 28.50 -24.11
CA GLU A 35 -10.36 28.77 -25.56
C GLU A 35 -11.28 29.92 -25.96
N SER A 36 -12.51 29.95 -25.43
CA SER A 36 -13.48 31.01 -25.70
C SER A 36 -13.01 32.38 -25.20
N ASN A 37 -12.39 32.45 -24.01
CA ASN A 37 -11.88 33.69 -23.42
C ASN A 37 -10.64 34.24 -24.13
N SER A 38 -9.81 33.38 -24.74
CA SER A 38 -8.63 33.81 -25.51
C SER A 38 -8.96 34.56 -26.81
N SER A 39 -10.19 34.43 -27.30
CA SER A 39 -10.67 35.05 -28.54
C SER A 39 -11.40 36.40 -28.35
N ALA A 40 -11.77 36.76 -27.11
CA ALA A 40 -12.60 37.92 -26.78
C ALA A 40 -11.85 38.93 -25.90
N HIS A 41 -10.85 39.61 -26.47
CA HIS A 41 -10.14 40.66 -25.76
C HIS A 41 -10.98 41.94 -25.65
N SER A 42 -11.41 42.26 -24.42
CA SER A 42 -11.53 43.61 -23.81
C SER A 42 -12.91 44.00 -23.24
N GLU A 43 -14.04 43.44 -23.68
CA GLU A 43 -15.36 43.87 -23.16
C GLU A 43 -16.04 42.87 -22.20
N VAL A 44 -15.64 41.59 -22.20
CA VAL A 44 -16.31 40.52 -21.43
C VAL A 44 -15.82 40.46 -19.96
N LEU A 45 -14.67 41.05 -19.65
CA LEU A 45 -14.06 41.00 -18.30
C LEU A 45 -14.80 41.86 -17.26
N SER A 46 -15.61 42.83 -17.67
CA SER A 46 -16.34 43.73 -16.75
C SER A 46 -17.58 43.10 -16.13
N HIS A 47 -18.11 42.03 -16.73
CA HIS A 47 -19.36 41.39 -16.30
C HIS A 47 -19.18 39.99 -15.71
N GLN A 48 -17.95 39.46 -15.68
CA GLN A 48 -17.67 38.17 -15.05
C GLN A 48 -17.36 38.36 -13.57
N PRO A 49 -18.10 37.70 -12.66
CA PRO A 49 -17.79 37.74 -11.24
C PRO A 49 -16.38 37.21 -10.96
N LEU A 50 -15.64 37.85 -10.05
CA LEU A 50 -14.22 37.59 -9.77
C LEU A 50 -13.87 36.11 -9.53
N TYR A 51 -14.79 35.30 -9.02
CA TYR A 51 -14.56 33.85 -8.82
C TYR A 51 -14.35 33.08 -10.13
N GLN A 52 -14.85 33.59 -11.28
CA GLN A 52 -14.59 33.04 -12.61
C GLN A 52 -13.22 33.45 -13.16
N LEU A 53 -12.68 34.61 -12.77
CA LEU A 53 -11.35 35.06 -13.18
C LEU A 53 -10.22 34.47 -12.31
N SER A 54 -10.49 34.15 -11.04
CA SER A 54 -9.46 33.81 -10.05
C SER A 54 -9.26 32.32 -9.79
N SER A 55 -10.14 31.47 -10.30
CA SER A 55 -10.06 30.04 -10.00
C SER A 55 -9.22 29.33 -11.06
N ASN A 56 -7.92 29.18 -10.77
CA ASN A 56 -7.12 28.12 -11.38
C ASN A 56 -7.68 26.78 -10.83
N VAL A 57 -8.83 26.34 -11.34
CA VAL A 57 -9.54 25.12 -10.92
C VAL A 57 -8.77 23.86 -11.35
N GLN A 58 -7.78 24.02 -12.24
CA GLN A 58 -7.00 22.93 -12.82
C GLN A 58 -6.33 22.03 -11.78
N PRO A 59 -5.61 22.54 -10.76
CA PRO A 59 -4.96 21.68 -9.76
C PRO A 59 -5.96 20.89 -8.92
N GLU A 60 -7.13 21.47 -8.62
CA GLU A 60 -8.20 20.77 -7.88
C GLU A 60 -8.81 19.64 -8.71
N LEU A 61 -9.11 19.90 -10.00
CA LEU A 61 -9.62 18.88 -10.92
C LEU A 61 -8.62 17.76 -11.14
N TYR A 62 -7.34 18.09 -11.35
CA TYR A 62 -6.28 17.11 -11.52
C TYR A 62 -6.09 16.27 -10.26
N TYR A 63 -6.15 16.89 -9.09
CA TYR A 63 -6.10 16.17 -7.82
C TYR A 63 -7.26 15.17 -7.69
N ASN A 64 -8.49 15.63 -7.91
CA ASN A 64 -9.69 14.78 -7.80
C ASN A 64 -9.69 13.66 -8.84
N LEU A 65 -9.27 13.94 -10.07
CA LEU A 65 -9.16 12.96 -11.14
C LEU A 65 -8.06 11.94 -10.86
N GLY A 66 -6.88 12.37 -10.39
CA GLY A 66 -5.78 11.52 -9.98
C GLY A 66 -6.18 10.55 -8.86
N VAL A 67 -6.80 11.07 -7.80
CA VAL A 67 -7.34 10.21 -6.71
C VAL A 67 -8.38 9.24 -7.27
N THR A 68 -9.31 9.69 -8.11
CA THR A 68 -10.33 8.82 -8.68
C THR A 68 -9.74 7.70 -9.54
N LEU A 69 -8.75 8.00 -10.37
CA LEU A 69 -8.04 7.03 -11.21
C LEU A 69 -7.28 5.99 -10.38
N LEU A 70 -6.69 6.40 -9.26
CA LEU A 70 -6.07 5.49 -8.30
C LEU A 70 -7.12 4.51 -7.72
N HIS A 71 -8.31 4.99 -7.37
CA HIS A 71 -9.43 4.14 -6.93
C HIS A 71 -9.98 3.22 -8.05
N MET A 72 -9.74 3.55 -9.32
CA MET A 72 -10.04 2.69 -10.48
C MET A 72 -8.90 1.70 -10.81
N ASN A 73 -7.85 1.61 -9.98
CA ASN A 73 -6.66 0.79 -10.21
C ASN A 73 -5.94 1.14 -11.54
N LYS A 74 -5.90 2.44 -11.88
CA LYS A 74 -5.14 3.01 -13.02
C LYS A 74 -4.03 3.93 -12.51
N PRO A 75 -3.01 3.38 -11.82
CA PRO A 75 -2.04 4.19 -11.08
C PRO A 75 -1.12 5.02 -11.98
N ASP A 76 -0.77 4.56 -13.19
CA ASP A 76 0.13 5.31 -14.09
C ASP A 76 -0.51 6.65 -14.50
N LYS A 77 -1.76 6.60 -14.97
CA LYS A 77 -2.51 7.82 -15.31
C LYS A 77 -2.78 8.70 -14.10
N ALA A 78 -3.01 8.09 -12.93
CA ALA A 78 -3.20 8.85 -11.69
C ALA A 78 -1.92 9.61 -11.31
N PHE A 79 -0.75 8.97 -11.48
CA PHE A 79 0.54 9.55 -11.19
C PHE A 79 0.78 10.82 -12.00
N ASP A 80 0.53 10.79 -13.31
CA ASP A 80 0.70 11.95 -14.19
C ASP A 80 -0.11 13.17 -13.73
N PHE A 81 -1.42 12.98 -13.46
CA PHE A 81 -2.27 14.07 -12.97
C PHE A 81 -1.82 14.60 -11.61
N LEU A 82 -1.41 13.73 -10.69
CA LEU A 82 -0.98 14.13 -9.35
C LEU A 82 0.38 14.83 -9.37
N LEU A 83 1.27 14.47 -10.30
CA LEU A 83 2.58 15.10 -10.45
C LEU A 83 2.44 16.56 -10.89
N GLU A 84 1.49 16.86 -11.77
CA GLU A 84 1.15 18.24 -12.17
C GLU A 84 0.67 19.08 -10.96
N VAL A 85 -0.18 18.51 -10.10
CA VAL A 85 -0.63 19.21 -8.87
C VAL A 85 0.53 19.48 -7.91
N LEU A 86 1.52 18.59 -7.88
CA LEU A 86 2.65 18.69 -6.96
C LEU A 86 3.51 19.92 -7.24
N GLN A 87 3.61 20.34 -8.51
CA GLN A 87 4.36 21.54 -8.90
C GLN A 87 3.78 22.81 -8.26
N VAL A 88 2.47 22.83 -8.00
CA VAL A 88 1.76 23.97 -7.39
C VAL A 88 1.63 23.82 -5.88
N HIS A 89 1.47 22.59 -5.38
CA HIS A 89 1.20 22.30 -3.96
C HIS A 89 2.22 21.31 -3.34
N PRO A 90 3.52 21.64 -3.31
CA PRO A 90 4.56 20.74 -2.77
C PRO A 90 4.48 20.54 -1.25
N MET A 91 3.75 21.40 -0.54
CA MET A 91 3.56 21.31 0.92
C MET A 91 2.35 20.47 1.33
N ASN A 92 1.67 19.80 0.39
CA ASN A 92 0.53 18.95 0.71
C ASN A 92 0.97 17.51 1.02
N PRO A 93 0.93 17.04 2.29
CA PRO A 93 1.36 15.69 2.63
C PRO A 93 0.41 14.60 2.10
N ARG A 94 -0.88 14.91 1.84
CA ARG A 94 -1.82 13.98 1.20
C ARG A 94 -1.36 13.65 -0.22
N LEU A 95 -0.93 14.67 -0.96
CA LEU A 95 -0.50 14.51 -2.35
C LEU A 95 0.74 13.62 -2.47
N TRP A 96 1.74 13.85 -1.62
CA TRP A 96 2.90 12.98 -1.53
C TRP A 96 2.53 11.53 -1.22
N LEU A 97 1.60 11.30 -0.28
CA LEU A 97 1.13 9.95 0.02
C LEU A 97 0.41 9.32 -1.19
N ARG A 98 -0.43 10.06 -1.92
CA ARG A 98 -1.12 9.55 -3.12
C ARG A 98 -0.15 9.18 -4.25
N LEU A 99 0.90 9.96 -4.47
CA LEU A 99 1.95 9.61 -5.43
C LEU A 99 2.68 8.33 -5.02
N ALA A 100 3.00 8.17 -3.74
CA ALA A 100 3.59 6.94 -3.23
C ALA A 100 2.67 5.73 -3.40
N GLU A 101 1.36 5.89 -3.16
CA GLU A 101 0.36 4.84 -3.40
C GLU A 101 0.29 4.44 -4.88
N CYS A 102 0.41 5.39 -5.81
CA CYS A 102 0.48 5.08 -7.24
C CYS A 102 1.67 4.15 -7.53
N CYS A 103 2.87 4.54 -7.09
CA CYS A 103 4.09 3.75 -7.28
C CYS A 103 3.99 2.33 -6.68
N ILE A 104 3.47 2.22 -5.45
CA ILE A 104 3.25 0.94 -4.78
C ILE A 104 2.25 0.07 -5.56
N THR A 105 1.20 0.69 -6.10
CA THR A 105 0.16 -0.03 -6.88
C THR A 105 0.72 -0.53 -8.20
N VAL A 106 1.52 0.28 -8.91
CA VAL A 106 2.25 -0.15 -10.12
C VAL A 106 3.13 -1.37 -9.81
N HIS A 107 3.93 -1.29 -8.74
CA HIS A 107 4.78 -2.39 -8.32
C HIS A 107 3.97 -3.68 -8.05
N LYS A 108 2.86 -3.57 -7.31
CA LYS A 108 1.98 -4.71 -7.00
C LYS A 108 1.31 -5.30 -8.25
N LEU A 109 0.87 -4.47 -9.20
CA LEU A 109 0.29 -4.96 -10.45
C LEU A 109 1.32 -5.72 -11.27
N GLY A 110 2.55 -5.19 -11.36
CA GLY A 110 3.66 -5.87 -12.00
C GLY A 110 3.98 -7.24 -11.38
N LEU A 111 3.86 -7.41 -10.06
CA LEU A 111 4.03 -8.70 -9.39
C LEU A 111 2.91 -9.70 -9.72
N LYS A 112 1.67 -9.24 -9.88
CA LYS A 112 0.53 -10.12 -10.20
C LYS A 112 0.62 -10.67 -11.62
N GLU A 113 1.04 -9.84 -12.57
CA GLU A 113 1.31 -10.27 -13.95
C GLU A 113 2.40 -11.36 -13.98
N ASP A 114 3.48 -11.17 -13.22
CA ASP A 114 4.55 -12.18 -13.07
C ASP A 114 4.05 -13.50 -12.44
N GLN A 115 3.10 -13.46 -11.50
CA GLN A 115 2.54 -14.66 -10.84
C GLN A 115 1.56 -15.43 -11.73
N SER A 116 0.82 -14.74 -12.60
CA SER A 116 -0.10 -15.37 -13.56
C SER A 116 0.64 -16.27 -14.57
N SER A 117 1.90 -15.94 -14.84
CA SER A 117 2.85 -16.80 -15.53
C SER A 117 3.33 -17.86 -14.56
N LYS A 118 2.51 -18.91 -14.30
CA LYS A 118 2.79 -20.01 -13.37
C LYS A 118 4.26 -20.45 -13.41
N ARG A 119 5.11 -19.89 -12.54
CA ARG A 119 6.50 -20.32 -12.42
C ARG A 119 6.46 -21.66 -11.69
N SER A 120 6.76 -22.73 -12.42
CA SER A 120 6.88 -24.06 -11.83
C SER A 120 7.96 -24.02 -10.75
N ILE A 121 7.65 -24.63 -9.59
CA ILE A 121 8.63 -24.87 -8.53
C ILE A 121 9.82 -25.68 -9.09
N ILE A 122 9.61 -26.43 -10.17
CA ILE A 122 10.65 -27.14 -10.91
C ILE A 122 11.24 -26.26 -12.01
N GLN A 123 12.55 -26.05 -11.96
CA GLN A 123 13.32 -25.47 -13.05
C GLN A 123 13.70 -26.51 -14.12
N GLY A 124 13.86 -27.78 -13.72
CA GLY A 124 14.11 -28.88 -14.65
C GLY A 124 14.39 -30.19 -13.93
N THR A 125 14.69 -31.24 -14.70
CA THR A 125 15.17 -32.51 -14.15
C THR A 125 16.44 -32.95 -14.83
N VAL A 126 17.38 -33.50 -14.06
CA VAL A 126 18.68 -33.96 -14.53
C VAL A 126 18.80 -35.47 -14.29
N GLY A 127 19.27 -36.22 -15.28
CA GLY A 127 19.41 -37.68 -15.19
C GLY A 127 18.12 -38.45 -15.45
N VAL A 128 18.21 -39.78 -15.44
CA VAL A 128 17.13 -40.71 -15.82
C VAL A 128 17.03 -41.86 -14.81
N GLY A 129 15.85 -42.45 -14.67
CA GLY A 129 15.61 -43.62 -13.81
C GLY A 129 15.90 -43.33 -12.33
N MET A 130 16.66 -44.21 -11.69
CA MET A 130 17.05 -44.10 -10.27
C MET A 130 17.98 -42.92 -9.97
N HIS A 131 18.60 -42.32 -10.99
CA HIS A 131 19.51 -41.16 -10.84
C HIS A 131 18.85 -39.84 -11.22
N ARG A 132 17.53 -39.83 -11.45
CA ARG A 132 16.78 -38.60 -11.75
C ARG A 132 16.79 -37.66 -10.55
N LYS A 133 17.25 -36.44 -10.76
CA LYS A 133 17.27 -35.33 -9.80
C LYS A 133 16.29 -34.26 -10.25
N ILE A 134 15.57 -33.66 -9.31
CA ILE A 134 14.65 -32.54 -9.55
C ILE A 134 15.37 -31.26 -9.15
N CYS A 135 15.47 -30.31 -10.07
CA CYS A 135 16.02 -28.99 -9.83
C CYS A 135 14.89 -28.04 -9.43
N LEU A 136 14.90 -27.58 -8.18
CA LEU A 136 13.94 -26.61 -7.67
C LEU A 136 14.42 -25.20 -8.01
N THR A 137 13.47 -24.28 -8.23
CA THR A 137 13.80 -22.86 -8.36
C THR A 137 14.39 -22.33 -7.05
N THR A 138 15.47 -21.56 -7.14
CA THR A 138 16.10 -20.89 -6.00
C THR A 138 15.46 -19.52 -5.71
N ARG A 139 14.66 -18.98 -6.63
CA ARG A 139 13.98 -17.69 -6.51
C ARG A 139 12.56 -17.79 -7.08
N ILE A 140 11.56 -17.76 -6.21
CA ILE A 140 10.15 -17.69 -6.64
C ILE A 140 9.81 -16.25 -7.05
N THR A 141 10.25 -15.26 -6.27
CA THR A 141 10.04 -13.83 -6.51
C THR A 141 11.38 -13.12 -6.59
N ASP A 142 11.92 -12.99 -7.80
CA ASP A 142 13.12 -12.17 -8.00
C ASP A 142 12.66 -10.71 -8.11
N HIS A 143 12.38 -10.08 -6.95
CA HIS A 143 11.92 -8.69 -6.85
C HIS A 143 12.87 -7.70 -7.55
N ASN A 144 14.13 -8.10 -7.73
CA ASN A 144 15.18 -7.32 -8.38
C ASN A 144 15.38 -7.60 -9.87
N LYS A 145 14.69 -8.60 -10.48
CA LYS A 145 14.93 -8.92 -11.91
C LYS A 145 14.51 -7.81 -12.87
N LYS A 146 13.53 -6.98 -12.49
CA LYS A 146 13.17 -5.79 -13.27
C LYS A 146 14.25 -4.71 -13.28
N LYS A 147 15.24 -4.78 -12.37
CA LYS A 147 16.40 -3.88 -12.36
C LYS A 147 17.40 -4.19 -13.49
N SER A 148 17.29 -5.33 -14.18
CA SER A 148 18.22 -5.74 -15.24
C SER A 148 17.61 -5.89 -16.63
N GLU A 149 16.28 -5.92 -16.77
CA GLU A 149 15.60 -6.09 -18.07
C GLU A 149 14.80 -4.84 -18.51
N MET A 150 14.81 -3.78 -17.68
CA MET A 150 14.09 -2.52 -17.93
C MET A 150 15.05 -1.31 -18.01
N ASP A 151 16.30 -1.53 -18.43
CA ASP A 151 17.16 -0.47 -19.02
C ASP A 151 16.67 -0.16 -20.46
N SER A 152 15.35 -0.07 -20.64
CA SER A 152 14.71 0.37 -21.87
C SER A 152 14.65 1.88 -21.82
N GLU A 153 15.68 2.56 -22.33
CA GLU A 153 15.67 3.98 -22.74
C GLU A 153 14.76 4.93 -21.93
N SER A 154 14.73 4.82 -20.59
CA SER A 154 13.99 5.76 -19.78
C SER A 154 14.83 7.01 -19.62
N ASP A 155 14.29 8.13 -20.09
CA ASP A 155 14.91 9.42 -19.94
C ASP A 155 14.92 9.78 -18.45
N ALA A 156 16.08 9.65 -17.81
CA ALA A 156 16.27 9.84 -16.37
C ALA A 156 15.83 11.23 -15.85
N ALA A 157 15.47 12.15 -16.76
CA ALA A 157 14.90 13.44 -16.47
C ALA A 157 13.42 13.41 -16.05
N PHE A 158 12.62 12.40 -16.44
CA PHE A 158 11.19 12.37 -16.15
C PHE A 158 10.85 11.47 -14.95
N PRO A 159 10.06 11.97 -13.97
CA PRO A 159 9.61 11.14 -12.85
C PRO A 159 8.74 9.98 -13.31
N GLU A 160 9.10 8.76 -12.90
CA GLU A 160 8.33 7.54 -13.14
C GLU A 160 7.79 6.95 -11.82
N PRO A 161 6.64 6.23 -11.85
CA PRO A 161 6.01 5.63 -10.66
C PRO A 161 6.77 4.40 -10.12
N THR A 162 8.00 4.62 -9.64
CA THR A 162 8.92 3.62 -9.12
C THR A 162 8.90 3.54 -7.59
N LEU A 163 9.40 2.44 -7.02
CA LEU A 163 9.51 2.31 -5.56
C LEU A 163 10.48 3.34 -4.96
N GLU A 164 11.56 3.67 -5.67
CA GLU A 164 12.51 4.71 -5.31
C GLU A 164 11.83 6.09 -5.23
N PHE A 165 10.95 6.40 -6.19
CA PHE A 165 10.15 7.62 -6.16
C PHE A 165 9.12 7.61 -5.02
N ALA A 166 8.47 6.46 -4.75
CA ALA A 166 7.61 6.31 -3.57
C ALA A 166 8.36 6.62 -2.26
N ARG A 167 9.58 6.09 -2.08
CA ARG A 167 10.41 6.38 -0.90
C ARG A 167 10.67 7.88 -0.73
N LEU A 168 10.95 8.59 -1.82
CA LEU A 168 11.12 10.05 -1.79
C LEU A 168 9.83 10.75 -1.37
N CYS A 169 8.70 10.38 -1.96
CA CYS A 169 7.39 10.94 -1.63
C CYS A 169 7.03 10.74 -0.15
N LEU A 170 7.22 9.52 0.36
CA LEU A 170 6.92 9.18 1.75
C LEU A 170 7.82 9.92 2.74
N ARG A 171 9.10 10.10 2.41
CA ARG A 171 10.02 10.92 3.20
C ARG A 171 9.53 12.37 3.26
N ASN A 172 9.11 12.94 2.14
CA ASN A 172 8.59 14.31 2.10
C ASN A 172 7.29 14.43 2.91
N ALA A 173 6.36 13.49 2.76
CA ALA A 173 5.13 13.44 3.54
C ALA A 173 5.40 13.42 5.05
N LEU A 174 6.28 12.53 5.51
CA LEU A 174 6.63 12.41 6.94
C LEU A 174 7.41 13.62 7.48
N THR A 175 8.12 14.35 6.62
CA THR A 175 8.83 15.58 6.99
C THR A 175 7.85 16.74 7.20
N ILE A 176 6.77 16.78 6.41
CA ILE A 176 5.73 17.80 6.50
C ILE A 176 4.74 17.50 7.64
N LEU A 177 4.45 16.22 7.90
CA LEU A 177 3.49 15.80 8.94
C LEU A 177 4.10 15.91 10.35
N PRO A 178 3.49 16.69 11.26
CA PRO A 178 3.97 16.79 12.64
C PRO A 178 3.81 15.46 13.41
N GLU A 179 4.68 15.26 14.42
CA GLU A 179 4.71 14.01 15.19
C GLU A 179 3.73 14.02 16.38
N ASN A 180 3.65 15.15 17.09
CA ASN A 180 2.86 15.30 18.32
C ASN A 180 1.65 16.19 18.02
N VAL A 181 0.52 15.56 17.70
CA VAL A 181 -0.70 16.27 17.30
C VAL A 181 -1.84 15.96 18.25
N SER A 182 -2.52 17.00 18.71
CA SER A 182 -3.72 16.86 19.53
C SER A 182 -4.88 16.34 18.67
N THR A 183 -5.42 15.17 19.02
CA THR A 183 -6.59 14.58 18.35
C THR A 183 -7.93 14.95 19.01
N THR A 184 -7.90 15.73 20.09
CA THR A 184 -9.11 16.17 20.80
C THR A 184 -9.91 17.13 19.94
N SER A 185 -11.14 16.73 19.61
CA SER A 185 -12.17 17.66 19.19
C SER A 185 -12.39 18.69 20.29
N LEU A 186 -12.63 19.95 19.89
CA LEU A 186 -13.03 20.98 20.83
C LEU A 186 -14.32 20.55 21.53
N THR A 187 -14.44 20.80 22.82
CA THR A 187 -15.72 20.65 23.52
C THR A 187 -16.67 21.78 23.13
N ASP A 188 -17.98 21.57 23.26
CA ASP A 188 -18.99 22.60 22.98
C ASP A 188 -18.67 23.93 23.72
N GLU A 189 -18.12 23.85 24.93
CA GLU A 189 -17.67 25.02 25.71
C GLU A 189 -16.45 25.73 25.09
N GLN A 190 -15.52 24.99 24.48
CA GLN A 190 -14.35 25.54 23.80
C GLN A 190 -14.72 26.19 22.46
N GLU A 191 -15.70 25.64 21.75
CA GLU A 191 -16.24 26.25 20.53
C GLU A 191 -16.96 27.57 20.85
N VAL A 192 -17.75 27.61 21.92
CA VAL A 192 -18.46 28.83 22.37
C VAL A 192 -17.49 29.92 22.87
N SER A 193 -16.31 29.55 23.39
CA SER A 193 -15.27 30.49 23.81
C SER A 193 -14.34 30.98 22.68
N GLY A 194 -14.58 30.55 21.44
CA GLY A 194 -13.86 31.04 20.26
C GLY A 194 -12.47 30.43 20.05
N VAL A 195 -12.15 29.31 20.72
CA VAL A 195 -10.91 28.57 20.46
C VAL A 195 -11.01 27.94 19.06
N MET A 196 -10.09 28.27 18.16
CA MET A 196 -10.06 27.67 16.83
C MET A 196 -9.29 26.34 16.85
N PRO A 197 -9.77 25.30 16.13
CA PRO A 197 -9.04 24.05 16.01
C PRO A 197 -7.74 24.26 15.24
N GLU A 198 -6.70 23.51 15.60
CA GLU A 198 -5.43 23.51 14.87
C GLU A 198 -5.64 22.89 13.48
N LEU A 199 -5.30 23.65 12.43
CA LEU A 199 -5.47 23.26 11.04
C LEU A 199 -4.13 23.27 10.32
N TYR A 200 -3.85 22.21 9.57
CA TYR A 200 -2.62 22.09 8.78
C TYR A 200 -2.91 22.31 7.29
N PRO A 201 -2.13 23.16 6.58
CA PRO A 201 -2.32 23.41 5.17
C PRO A 201 -2.27 22.14 4.32
N ALA A 202 -3.23 21.99 3.40
CA ALA A 202 -3.29 20.82 2.52
C ALA A 202 -3.98 21.13 1.17
N GLY A 203 -3.75 22.33 0.62
CA GLY A 203 -4.27 22.70 -0.70
C GLY A 203 -3.85 21.71 -1.80
N PRO A 204 -4.67 21.42 -2.82
CA PRO A 204 -5.96 22.05 -3.11
C PRO A 204 -7.13 21.49 -2.26
N SER A 205 -6.88 20.46 -1.45
CA SER A 205 -7.89 19.89 -0.55
C SER A 205 -8.10 20.76 0.71
N SER A 206 -9.18 20.48 1.45
CA SER A 206 -9.44 21.14 2.73
C SER A 206 -8.28 20.95 3.72
N PRO A 207 -8.01 21.94 4.60
CA PRO A 207 -6.99 21.79 5.64
C PRO A 207 -7.20 20.53 6.48
N LEU A 208 -6.08 19.98 6.94
CA LEU A 208 -6.03 18.78 7.78
C LEU A 208 -6.36 19.12 9.23
N ARG A 209 -7.18 18.27 9.86
CA ARG A 209 -7.37 18.24 11.33
C ARG A 209 -6.43 17.24 11.98
N GLY A 210 -6.25 17.33 13.29
CA GLY A 210 -5.29 16.48 14.01
C GLY A 210 -5.48 14.98 13.81
N ALA A 211 -6.73 14.49 13.85
CA ALA A 211 -7.04 13.08 13.56
C ALA A 211 -6.64 12.64 12.13
N GLU A 212 -6.79 13.52 11.15
CA GLU A 212 -6.38 13.25 9.77
C GLU A 212 -4.85 13.24 9.63
N VAL A 213 -4.14 14.12 10.35
CA VAL A 213 -2.68 14.11 10.39
C VAL A 213 -2.15 12.80 10.94
N VAL A 214 -2.69 12.32 12.07
CA VAL A 214 -2.32 11.03 12.65
C VAL A 214 -2.61 9.89 11.66
N SER A 215 -3.79 9.90 11.02
CA SER A 215 -4.16 8.89 10.03
C SER A 215 -3.20 8.85 8.83
N LEU A 216 -2.84 10.02 8.28
CA LEU A 216 -1.87 10.13 7.19
C LEU A 216 -0.47 9.68 7.61
N ARG A 217 -0.05 10.03 8.83
CA ARG A 217 1.27 9.65 9.34
C ARG A 217 1.39 8.14 9.52
N VAL A 218 0.38 7.50 10.10
CA VAL A 218 0.29 6.03 10.24
C VAL A 218 0.32 5.36 8.86
N SER A 219 -0.44 5.88 7.89
CA SER A 219 -0.44 5.39 6.52
C SER A 219 0.94 5.54 5.85
N ALA A 220 1.58 6.70 5.98
CA ALA A 220 2.89 6.98 5.41
C ALA A 220 3.99 6.10 6.04
N LEU A 221 3.95 5.84 7.35
CA LEU A 221 4.87 4.93 8.02
C LEU A 221 4.70 3.49 7.54
N ALA A 222 3.46 3.01 7.39
CA ALA A 222 3.16 1.68 6.86
C ALA A 222 3.65 1.52 5.41
N CYS A 223 3.40 2.51 4.56
CA CYS A 223 3.94 2.55 3.19
C CYS A 223 5.48 2.59 3.19
N SER A 224 6.11 3.36 4.09
CA SER A 224 7.56 3.47 4.17
C SER A 224 8.22 2.15 4.56
N ALA A 225 7.62 1.44 5.53
CA ALA A 225 8.08 0.11 5.92
C ALA A 225 7.97 -0.89 4.76
N TYR A 226 6.82 -0.92 4.08
CA TYR A 226 6.60 -1.77 2.91
C TYR A 226 7.61 -1.48 1.78
N VAL A 227 7.77 -0.21 1.39
CA VAL A 227 8.72 0.19 0.35
C VAL A 227 10.16 -0.15 0.74
N GLY A 228 10.51 0.04 2.02
CA GLY A 228 11.82 -0.35 2.55
C GLY A 228 12.09 -1.85 2.40
N LEU A 229 11.12 -2.70 2.73
CA LEU A 229 11.24 -4.16 2.52
C LEU A 229 11.43 -4.50 1.04
N CYS A 230 10.62 -3.92 0.16
CA CYS A 230 10.72 -4.18 -1.29
C CYS A 230 12.07 -3.73 -1.87
N LEU A 231 12.63 -2.63 -1.37
CA LEU A 231 13.95 -2.12 -1.76
C LEU A 231 15.12 -2.79 -1.03
N SER A 232 14.85 -3.79 -0.18
CA SER A 232 15.84 -4.47 0.67
C SER A 232 16.59 -3.56 1.66
N ASP A 233 16.00 -2.41 2.02
CA ASP A 233 16.47 -1.52 3.07
C ASP A 233 15.82 -1.91 4.40
N PHE A 234 16.25 -3.04 4.95
CA PHE A 234 15.61 -3.67 6.11
C PHE A 234 15.74 -2.85 7.40
N SER A 235 16.82 -2.07 7.54
CA SER A 235 16.99 -1.20 8.72
C SER A 235 16.02 -0.03 8.70
N ALA A 236 15.83 0.62 7.55
CA ALA A 236 14.83 1.66 7.40
C ALA A 236 13.41 1.08 7.56
N ALA A 237 13.14 -0.10 6.97
CA ALA A 237 11.85 -0.77 7.09
C ALA A 237 11.48 -1.07 8.54
N LEU A 238 12.41 -1.64 9.31
CA LEU A 238 12.23 -1.91 10.74
C LEU A 238 11.91 -0.64 11.52
N ARG A 239 12.72 0.41 11.33
CA ARG A 239 12.52 1.70 12.00
C ARG A 239 11.13 2.28 11.73
N HIS A 240 10.67 2.24 10.48
CA HIS A 240 9.34 2.74 10.13
C HIS A 240 8.22 1.88 10.71
N ALA A 241 8.39 0.56 10.77
CA ALA A 241 7.42 -0.35 11.37
C ALA A 241 7.32 -0.17 12.91
N GLU A 242 8.43 0.05 13.60
CA GLU A 242 8.44 0.34 15.04
C GLU A 242 7.79 1.70 15.33
N LEU A 243 8.13 2.74 14.55
CA LEU A 243 7.50 4.05 14.65
C LEU A 243 5.99 3.98 14.39
N LEU A 244 5.54 3.12 13.46
CA LEU A 244 4.12 2.88 13.21
C LEU A 244 3.41 2.31 14.45
N LEU A 245 4.00 1.33 15.12
CA LEU A 245 3.41 0.66 16.28
C LEU A 245 3.27 1.58 17.50
N VAL A 246 4.12 2.61 17.61
CA VAL A 246 4.08 3.60 18.70
C VAL A 246 3.47 4.94 18.27
N ALA A 247 3.02 5.08 17.01
CA ALA A 247 2.56 6.36 16.45
C ALA A 247 1.31 6.90 17.16
N HIS A 248 0.42 6.03 17.63
CA HIS A 248 -0.79 6.43 18.35
C HIS A 248 -1.30 5.29 19.26
N PRO A 249 -1.82 5.58 20.48
CA PRO A 249 -2.29 4.53 21.39
C PRO A 249 -3.50 3.72 20.87
N LYS A 250 -4.25 4.29 19.91
CA LYS A 250 -5.42 3.66 19.28
C LYS A 250 -5.24 3.47 17.77
N ILE A 251 -4.06 3.04 17.30
CA ILE A 251 -3.89 2.72 15.87
C ILE A 251 -4.91 1.65 15.44
N PRO A 252 -5.48 1.75 14.22
CA PRO A 252 -6.34 0.70 13.69
C PRO A 252 -5.63 -0.66 13.63
N ASP A 253 -6.35 -1.75 13.91
CA ASP A 253 -5.80 -3.11 14.01
C ASP A 253 -5.04 -3.55 12.76
N VAL A 254 -5.51 -3.10 11.59
CA VAL A 254 -4.84 -3.29 10.30
C VAL A 254 -3.39 -2.79 10.33
N TYR A 255 -3.18 -1.56 10.81
CA TYR A 255 -1.85 -0.95 10.84
C TYR A 255 -0.98 -1.58 11.91
N LYS A 256 -1.58 -2.02 13.03
CA LYS A 256 -0.89 -2.81 14.04
C LYS A 256 -0.38 -4.13 13.46
N LEU A 257 -1.24 -4.86 12.75
CA LEU A 257 -0.88 -6.10 12.05
C LEU A 257 0.25 -5.88 11.04
N LEU A 258 0.11 -4.86 10.17
CA LEU A 258 1.14 -4.51 9.19
C LEU A 258 2.46 -4.13 9.85
N GLY A 259 2.43 -3.34 10.93
CA GLY A 259 3.64 -2.96 11.67
C GLY A 259 4.37 -4.18 12.22
N HIS A 260 3.65 -5.12 12.83
CA HIS A 260 4.26 -6.37 13.32
C HIS A 260 4.78 -7.26 12.20
N LEU A 261 4.02 -7.43 11.11
CA LEU A 261 4.46 -8.20 9.94
C LEU A 261 5.74 -7.63 9.33
N TYR A 262 5.76 -6.32 9.08
CA TYR A 262 6.90 -5.66 8.44
C TYR A 262 8.13 -5.65 9.35
N ALA A 263 7.96 -5.41 10.66
CA ALA A 263 9.04 -5.51 11.63
C ALA A 263 9.61 -6.94 11.69
N GLY A 264 8.74 -7.96 11.74
CA GLY A 264 9.14 -9.37 11.75
C GLY A 264 9.95 -9.77 10.50
N GLU A 265 9.50 -9.37 9.32
CA GLU A 265 10.21 -9.64 8.06
C GLU A 265 11.56 -8.91 7.98
N ALA A 266 11.62 -7.65 8.40
CA ALA A 266 12.86 -6.88 8.47
C ALA A 266 13.85 -7.52 9.46
N LEU A 267 13.40 -7.92 10.65
CA LEU A 267 14.23 -8.56 11.66
C LEU A 267 14.78 -9.91 11.21
N ILE A 268 13.98 -10.73 10.53
CA ILE A 268 14.44 -11.98 9.90
C ILE A 268 15.57 -11.68 8.92
N SER A 269 15.37 -10.68 8.05
CA SER A 269 16.34 -10.29 7.02
C SER A 269 17.63 -9.70 7.60
N LEU A 270 17.55 -9.09 8.78
CA LEU A 270 18.68 -8.59 9.57
C LEU A 270 19.37 -9.69 10.43
N GLY A 271 18.88 -10.94 10.38
CA GLY A 271 19.40 -12.06 11.18
C GLY A 271 18.96 -12.05 12.65
N LYS A 272 18.08 -11.13 13.06
CA LYS A 272 17.56 -10.99 14.43
C LYS A 272 16.30 -11.83 14.65
N VAL A 273 16.42 -13.13 14.40
CA VAL A 273 15.27 -14.05 14.36
C VAL A 273 14.51 -14.13 15.70
N THR A 274 15.21 -14.03 16.83
CA THR A 274 14.57 -14.07 18.16
C THR A 274 13.65 -12.88 18.42
N GLU A 275 14.05 -11.68 17.99
CA GLU A 275 13.21 -10.48 18.07
C GLU A 275 12.02 -10.60 17.10
N ALA A 276 12.26 -11.13 15.89
CA ALA A 276 11.20 -11.33 14.90
C ALA A 276 10.04 -12.20 15.42
N ILE A 277 10.34 -13.26 16.17
CA ILE A 277 9.32 -14.15 16.77
C ILE A 277 8.36 -13.37 17.68
N GLN A 278 8.86 -12.36 18.40
CA GLN A 278 8.02 -11.55 19.29
C GLN A 278 7.01 -10.70 18.50
N HIS A 279 7.40 -10.21 17.32
CA HIS A 279 6.48 -9.48 16.44
C HIS A 279 5.51 -10.41 15.69
N LEU A 280 5.95 -11.62 15.33
CA LEU A 280 5.16 -12.53 14.49
C LEU A 280 4.19 -13.42 15.29
N ASP A 281 4.08 -13.24 16.61
CA ASP A 281 3.14 -13.97 17.44
C ASP A 281 1.69 -13.49 17.23
N PRO A 282 0.75 -14.35 16.77
CA PRO A 282 -0.67 -14.01 16.60
C PRO A 282 -1.32 -13.25 17.76
N ARG A 283 -0.86 -13.49 18.99
CA ARG A 283 -1.42 -12.89 20.21
C ARG A 283 -1.17 -11.39 20.33
N VAL A 284 -0.15 -10.85 19.65
CA VAL A 284 0.17 -9.41 19.75
C VAL A 284 -0.87 -8.54 19.05
N VAL A 285 -1.55 -9.08 18.04
CA VAL A 285 -2.55 -8.34 17.26
C VAL A 285 -3.96 -8.49 17.87
N GLY A 286 -4.31 -9.66 18.42
CA GLY A 286 -5.66 -9.94 18.95
C GLY A 286 -6.67 -10.33 17.87
N GLU A 287 -7.97 -10.23 18.16
CA GLU A 287 -9.03 -10.39 17.15
C GLU A 287 -9.03 -9.20 16.19
N VAL A 288 -8.57 -9.41 14.96
CA VAL A 288 -8.51 -8.35 13.94
C VAL A 288 -9.89 -8.12 13.34
N SER A 289 -10.50 -6.96 13.62
CA SER A 289 -11.66 -6.49 12.85
C SER A 289 -11.18 -5.72 11.61
N LEU A 290 -11.21 -6.36 10.44
CA LEU A 290 -10.89 -5.71 9.15
C LEU A 290 -12.08 -4.97 8.52
N SER A 291 -13.20 -4.79 9.23
CA SER A 291 -14.28 -3.98 8.69
C SER A 291 -13.78 -2.55 8.45
N PRO A 292 -14.08 -1.91 7.29
CA PRO A 292 -13.97 -0.46 7.22
C PRO A 292 -14.79 0.09 8.40
N PRO A 293 -14.36 1.15 9.09
CA PRO A 293 -15.13 1.70 10.19
C PRO A 293 -16.55 1.89 9.69
N ALA A 294 -17.48 1.11 10.23
CA ALA A 294 -18.90 1.40 10.07
C ALA A 294 -19.08 2.83 10.54
N GLN A 295 -20.14 3.50 10.08
CA GLN A 295 -20.53 4.85 10.49
C GLN A 295 -20.90 4.95 11.98
N GLU A 296 -20.21 4.22 12.86
CA GLU A 296 -20.23 4.39 14.30
C GLU A 296 -19.12 5.37 14.66
N ALA A 297 -19.58 6.55 15.05
CA ALA A 297 -18.82 7.71 15.45
C ALA A 297 -17.80 7.42 16.57
N SER A 298 -16.62 6.92 16.21
CA SER A 298 -15.41 7.17 17.00
C SER A 298 -14.69 8.36 16.36
N ASN A 299 -14.83 9.53 16.98
CA ASN A 299 -14.31 10.82 16.52
C ASN A 299 -12.77 10.91 16.41
N SER A 300 -12.04 9.80 16.49
CA SER A 300 -10.58 9.75 16.58
C SER A 300 -9.86 9.42 15.26
N PHE A 301 -10.53 8.77 14.31
CA PHE A 301 -9.95 8.47 12.99
C PHE A 301 -11.00 8.73 11.90
N PRO A 302 -10.73 9.60 10.92
CA PRO A 302 -11.60 9.72 9.76
C PRO A 302 -11.65 8.38 9.03
N ALA A 303 -12.81 8.05 8.44
CA ALA A 303 -12.96 6.91 7.56
C ALA A 303 -12.11 7.10 6.28
N PHE A 304 -10.81 6.90 6.41
CA PHE A 304 -9.92 6.70 5.26
C PHE A 304 -10.29 5.34 4.70
N THR A 305 -11.01 5.33 3.58
CA THR A 305 -11.08 4.14 2.74
C THR A 305 -9.75 4.11 1.98
N PRO A 306 -8.79 3.23 2.34
CA PRO A 306 -7.63 3.03 1.49
C PRO A 306 -8.14 2.73 0.08
N SER A 307 -7.42 3.20 -0.94
CA SER A 307 -7.70 2.80 -2.31
C SER A 307 -7.83 1.27 -2.32
N GLN A 308 -8.87 0.76 -2.99
CA GLN A 308 -9.41 -0.62 -2.95
C GLN A 308 -8.41 -1.71 -3.41
N GLY A 309 -7.11 -1.50 -3.26
CA GLY A 309 -6.03 -2.44 -3.55
C GLY A 309 -5.03 -2.63 -2.40
N TRP A 310 -5.03 -1.79 -1.35
CA TRP A 310 -4.08 -1.96 -0.24
C TRP A 310 -4.46 -3.13 0.70
N LEU A 311 -5.76 -3.41 0.82
CA LEU A 311 -6.35 -4.22 1.90
C LEU A 311 -7.32 -5.30 1.43
N ASN A 312 -7.22 -5.77 0.18
CA ASN A 312 -8.09 -6.83 -0.35
C ASN A 312 -7.82 -8.22 0.25
N THR A 313 -7.14 -8.26 1.40
CA THR A 313 -6.76 -9.44 2.14
C THR A 313 -7.70 -9.56 3.33
N THR A 314 -8.40 -10.69 3.47
CA THR A 314 -9.23 -10.97 4.64
C THR A 314 -8.37 -11.13 5.89
N ALA A 315 -8.98 -10.98 7.08
CA ALA A 315 -8.28 -11.09 8.36
C ALA A 315 -7.59 -12.45 8.48
N THR A 316 -8.28 -13.46 7.94
CA THR A 316 -7.81 -14.83 7.82
C THR A 316 -6.54 -14.92 6.97
N THR A 317 -6.50 -14.35 5.77
CA THR A 317 -5.30 -14.41 4.91
C THR A 317 -4.13 -13.63 5.50
N ALA A 318 -4.38 -12.49 6.14
CA ALA A 318 -3.30 -11.74 6.78
C ALA A 318 -2.72 -12.51 7.99
N MET A 319 -3.57 -13.19 8.76
CA MET A 319 -3.14 -14.07 9.85
C MET A 319 -2.37 -15.29 9.34
N GLN A 320 -2.77 -15.87 8.20
CA GLN A 320 -2.02 -16.95 7.55
C GLN A 320 -0.60 -16.53 7.17
N VAL A 321 -0.43 -15.32 6.61
CA VAL A 321 0.89 -14.76 6.30
C VAL A 321 1.73 -14.62 7.57
N MET A 322 1.12 -14.17 8.67
CA MET A 322 1.84 -14.04 9.94
C MET A 322 2.30 -15.39 10.50
N ARG A 323 1.43 -16.41 10.49
CA ARG A 323 1.78 -17.77 10.91
C ARG A 323 2.85 -18.40 10.01
N TYR A 324 2.77 -18.16 8.70
CA TYR A 324 3.78 -18.59 7.75
C TYR A 324 5.14 -17.96 8.06
N ASN A 325 5.20 -16.64 8.25
CA ASN A 325 6.44 -15.95 8.61
C ASN A 325 6.99 -16.42 9.96
N LEU A 326 6.13 -16.71 10.94
CA LEU A 326 6.53 -17.29 12.21
C LEU A 326 7.12 -18.71 12.04
N SER A 327 6.53 -19.53 11.17
CA SER A 327 7.09 -20.84 10.79
C SER A 327 8.49 -20.72 10.17
N VAL A 328 8.70 -19.73 9.29
CA VAL A 328 10.02 -19.42 8.74
C VAL A 328 11.01 -19.07 9.86
N ALA A 329 10.63 -18.22 10.81
CA ALA A 329 11.49 -17.84 11.93
C ALA A 329 11.89 -19.05 12.80
N TYR A 330 10.95 -19.95 13.11
CA TYR A 330 11.27 -21.19 13.83
C TYR A 330 12.17 -22.13 13.03
N ALA A 331 11.95 -22.26 11.72
CA ALA A 331 12.80 -23.05 10.85
C ALA A 331 14.24 -22.50 10.82
N LEU A 332 14.42 -21.18 10.78
CA LEU A 332 15.74 -20.54 10.83
C LEU A 332 16.46 -20.78 12.17
N ARG A 333 15.73 -20.96 13.27
CA ARG A 333 16.29 -21.35 14.58
C ARG A 333 16.55 -22.85 14.74
N GLY A 334 16.15 -23.67 13.76
CA GLY A 334 16.22 -25.13 13.86
C GLY A 334 15.12 -25.75 14.74
N GLU A 335 14.08 -24.99 15.10
CA GLU A 335 12.93 -25.48 15.87
C GLU A 335 11.90 -26.15 14.93
N TRP A 336 12.31 -27.26 14.31
CA TRP A 336 11.60 -27.90 13.20
C TRP A 336 10.17 -28.31 13.52
N GLU A 337 9.92 -28.87 14.70
CA GLU A 337 8.59 -29.33 15.10
C GLU A 337 7.59 -28.17 15.20
N LYS A 338 8.01 -27.05 15.81
CA LYS A 338 7.16 -25.85 15.92
C LYS A 338 6.89 -25.26 14.54
N ALA A 339 7.92 -25.17 13.70
CA ALA A 339 7.78 -24.69 12.32
C ALA A 339 6.78 -25.55 11.54
N ASN A 340 6.89 -26.89 11.64
CA ASN A 340 6.02 -27.83 10.94
C ASN A 340 4.56 -27.75 11.42
N ASN A 341 4.33 -27.63 12.73
CA ASN A 341 2.97 -27.53 13.29
C ASN A 341 2.24 -26.28 12.79
N LEU A 342 2.91 -25.12 12.82
CA LEU A 342 2.35 -23.87 12.27
C LEU A 342 2.09 -23.97 10.77
N LEU A 343 2.99 -24.61 10.02
CA LEU A 343 2.83 -24.74 8.58
C LEU A 343 1.66 -25.66 8.22
N LYS A 344 1.38 -26.69 9.02
CA LYS A 344 0.19 -27.54 8.86
C LYS A 344 -1.10 -26.74 9.06
N GLU A 345 -1.15 -25.85 10.04
CA GLU A 345 -2.31 -24.96 10.24
C GLU A 345 -2.55 -24.10 9.00
N VAL A 346 -1.51 -23.42 8.50
CA VAL A 346 -1.57 -22.63 7.25
C VAL A 346 -2.03 -23.49 6.06
N TRP A 347 -1.55 -24.74 5.99
CA TRP A 347 -1.93 -25.68 4.94
C TRP A 347 -3.41 -26.05 4.98
N THR A 348 -3.95 -26.33 6.17
CA THR A 348 -5.36 -26.72 6.34
C THR A 348 -6.34 -25.60 6.02
N GLU A 349 -5.97 -24.34 6.29
CA GLU A 349 -6.85 -23.19 6.08
C GLU A 349 -6.91 -22.70 4.62
N SER A 350 -6.01 -23.18 3.75
CA SER A 350 -5.81 -22.62 2.41
C SER A 350 -6.57 -23.31 1.28
N ASN A 351 -7.45 -24.26 1.59
CA ASN A 351 -8.43 -24.88 0.67
C ASN A 351 -7.89 -25.26 -0.74
N GLY A 352 -6.64 -25.69 -0.83
CA GLY A 352 -6.07 -26.29 -2.04
C GLY A 352 -5.31 -25.37 -3.00
N ASN A 353 -5.25 -24.05 -2.77
CA ASN A 353 -4.41 -23.14 -3.58
C ASN A 353 -3.22 -22.62 -2.77
N MET A 354 -2.18 -23.44 -2.65
CA MET A 354 -1.02 -23.11 -1.82
C MET A 354 0.04 -22.33 -2.61
N PRO A 355 0.53 -21.19 -2.08
CA PRO A 355 1.65 -20.49 -2.69
C PRO A 355 2.90 -21.38 -2.72
N ALA A 356 3.68 -21.26 -3.79
CA ALA A 356 4.90 -22.04 -3.99
C ALA A 356 5.89 -21.94 -2.80
N GLN A 357 5.94 -20.78 -2.14
CA GLN A 357 6.78 -20.53 -0.96
C GLN A 357 6.44 -21.45 0.21
N VAL A 358 5.14 -21.67 0.45
CA VAL A 358 4.64 -22.57 1.52
C VAL A 358 5.03 -24.01 1.21
N ILE A 359 4.90 -24.43 -0.04
CA ILE A 359 5.27 -25.78 -0.50
C ILE A 359 6.78 -26.00 -0.34
N MET A 360 7.61 -25.05 -0.75
CA MET A 360 9.07 -25.18 -0.60
C MET A 360 9.50 -25.23 0.86
N LEU A 361 8.91 -24.40 1.74
CA LEU A 361 9.18 -24.45 3.17
C LEU A 361 8.78 -25.81 3.77
N ALA A 362 7.62 -26.35 3.38
CA ALA A 362 7.16 -27.66 3.82
C ALA A 362 8.13 -28.78 3.39
N MET A 363 8.61 -28.74 2.15
CA MET A 363 9.61 -29.69 1.66
C MET A 363 10.91 -29.58 2.46
N TYR A 364 11.40 -28.36 2.68
CA TYR A 364 12.62 -28.11 3.44
C TYR A 364 12.54 -28.65 4.88
N ILE A 365 11.48 -28.31 5.62
CA ILE A 365 11.29 -28.75 7.00
C ILE A 365 11.20 -30.29 7.07
N ASN A 366 10.43 -30.93 6.19
CA ASN A 366 10.29 -32.39 6.20
C ASN A 366 11.62 -33.09 5.88
N LEU A 367 12.47 -32.51 5.02
CA LEU A 367 13.81 -33.03 4.77
C LEU A 367 14.72 -32.90 6.00
N GLN A 368 14.70 -31.76 6.69
CA GLN A 368 15.45 -31.54 7.92
C GLN A 368 15.04 -32.51 9.04
N MET A 369 13.76 -32.89 9.08
CA MET A 369 13.23 -33.89 10.03
C MET A 369 13.48 -35.34 9.60
N GLY A 370 14.01 -35.61 8.40
CA GLY A 370 14.20 -36.97 7.89
C GLY A 370 12.93 -37.65 7.36
N HIS A 371 11.82 -36.91 7.21
CA HIS A 371 10.54 -37.41 6.72
C HIS A 371 10.48 -37.50 5.18
N VAL A 372 11.33 -38.35 4.61
CA VAL A 372 11.51 -38.47 3.15
C VAL A 372 10.22 -38.88 2.43
N ASP A 373 9.39 -39.73 3.03
CA ASP A 373 8.16 -40.21 2.41
C ASP A 373 7.08 -39.13 2.33
N ILE A 374 6.98 -38.29 3.35
CA ILE A 374 6.08 -37.12 3.34
C ILE A 374 6.53 -36.14 2.26
N MET A 375 7.84 -35.88 2.16
CA MET A 375 8.40 -35.03 1.11
C MET A 375 8.04 -35.56 -0.30
N LYS A 376 8.24 -36.86 -0.54
CA LYS A 376 7.87 -37.50 -1.83
C LYS A 376 6.38 -37.31 -2.16
N ASN A 377 5.51 -37.38 -1.16
CA ASN A 377 4.07 -37.14 -1.35
C ASN A 377 3.77 -35.67 -1.68
N ILE A 378 4.43 -34.71 -1.01
CA ILE A 378 4.29 -33.28 -1.33
C ILE A 378 4.68 -33.01 -2.79
N VAL A 379 5.80 -33.57 -3.24
CA VAL A 379 6.27 -33.45 -4.63
C VAL A 379 5.28 -34.10 -5.61
N LYS A 380 4.80 -35.31 -5.34
CA LYS A 380 3.81 -35.97 -6.21
C LYS A 380 2.54 -35.14 -6.37
N ASN A 381 2.00 -34.63 -5.27
CA ASN A 381 0.68 -34.00 -5.24
C ASN A 381 0.68 -32.55 -5.75
N ASN A 382 1.78 -31.82 -5.55
CA ASN A 382 1.81 -30.36 -5.82
C ASN A 382 2.73 -29.97 -6.97
N ILE A 383 3.56 -30.91 -7.46
CA ILE A 383 4.65 -30.59 -8.38
C ILE A 383 4.63 -31.48 -9.65
N LEU A 384 4.18 -32.75 -9.56
CA LEU A 384 4.19 -33.69 -10.69
C LEU A 384 2.82 -33.90 -11.36
N LEU A 385 1.75 -33.32 -10.82
CA LEU A 385 0.38 -33.39 -11.37
C LEU A 385 -0.07 -32.10 -12.10
N THR A 386 0.83 -31.13 -12.24
CA THR A 386 0.72 -29.96 -13.12
C THR A 386 1.79 -30.04 -14.17
#